data_AF-A0A381RQ35-F1
#
_entry.id   AF-A0A381RQ35-F1
#
_cell.length_a   1.000
_cell.length_b   1.000
_cell.length_c   1.000
_cell.angle_alpha   90.00
_cell.angle_beta   90.00
_cell.angle_gamma   90.00
#
_symmetry.space_group_name_H-M   'P 1'
#
loop_
_entity.id
_entity.type
_entity.pdbx_description
1 polymer ?
#
loop_
_entity_poly.entity_id
_entity_poly.type
_entity_poly.pdbx_seq_one_letter_code
_entity_poly.pdbx_strand_id
1 'polypeptide(L)' 'MTKKLFIKTFGCQMNDYDSRRIVDLLAQSHGMEKTDDAQSA' A
#
# COMPACT_ATOMS: atom_id res chain seq x y z
N MET A 1 15.51 4.76 7.08
CA MET A 1 15.04 4.21 5.79
C MET A 1 13.60 3.79 5.98
N THR A 2 12.66 4.60 5.51
CA THR A 2 11.21 4.28 5.53
C THR A 2 10.98 3.17 4.50
N LYS A 3 10.34 2.07 4.90
CA LYS A 3 10.00 0.98 3.96
C LYS A 3 8.84 1.47 3.10
N LYS A 4 8.94 1.32 1.79
CA LYS A 4 7.88 1.73 0.87
C LYS A 4 7.04 0.51 0.47
N LEU A 5 5.79 0.77 0.07
CA LEU A 5 4.81 -0.25 -0.23
C LEU A 5 4.10 0.09 -1.53
N PHE A 6 4.19 -0.81 -2.51
CA PHE A 6 3.44 -0.73 -3.76
C PHE A 6 2.33 -1.79 -3.76
N ILE A 7 1.09 -1.38 -3.98
CA ILE A 7 -0.06 -2.29 -4.15
C ILE A 7 -0.70 -2.05 -5.50
N LYS A 8 -0.72 -3.09 -6.34
CA LYS A 8 -1.40 -3.08 -7.63
C LYS A 8 -2.75 -3.77 -7.52
N THR A 9 -3.82 -3.04 -7.82
CA THR A 9 -5.18 -3.59 -7.90
C THR A 9 -5.60 -3.76 -9.36
N PHE A 10 -6.47 -4.73 -9.64
CA PHE A 10 -6.93 -5.09 -10.99
C PHE A 10 -8.42 -4.81 -11.22
N GLY A 11 -9.02 -3.86 -10.48
CA GLY A 11 -10.34 -3.31 -10.80
C GLY A 11 -11.55 -3.99 -10.15
N CYS A 12 -11.37 -4.80 -9.10
CA CYS A 12 -12.48 -5.20 -8.24
C CYS A 12 -12.63 -4.19 -7.08
N GLN A 13 -13.81 -3.58 -6.92
CA GLN A 13 -14.07 -2.58 -5.88
C GLN A 13 -13.72 -3.07 -4.46
N MET A 14 -13.92 -4.36 -4.20
CA MET A 14 -13.56 -5.00 -2.92
C MET A 14 -12.04 -4.96 -2.68
N ASN A 15 -11.26 -5.22 -3.73
CA ASN A 15 -9.80 -5.26 -3.67
C ASN A 15 -9.19 -3.87 -3.44
N ASP A 16 -9.84 -2.79 -3.89
CA ASP A 16 -9.38 -1.42 -3.66
C ASP A 16 -9.58 -0.97 -2.21
N TYR A 17 -10.72 -1.32 -1.60
CA TYR A 17 -10.99 -0.99 -0.20
C TYR A 17 -10.02 -1.70 0.74
N ASP A 18 -9.83 -3.01 0.55
CA ASP A 18 -8.91 -3.79 1.37
C ASP A 18 -7.46 -3.32 1.18
N SER A 19 -7.06 -3.00 -0.06
CA SER A 19 -5.73 -2.46 -0.34
C SER A 19 -5.47 -1.15 0.39
N ARG A 20 -6.44 -0.22 0.42
CA ARG A 20 -6.32 1.04 1.19
C ARG A 20 -6.20 0.77 2.68
N ARG A 21 -7.02 -0.13 3.21
CA ARG A 21 -6.99 -0.49 4.64
C ARG A 21 -5.65 -1.11 5.05
N ILE A 22 -5.05 -1.94 4.20
CA ILE A 22 -3.75 -2.56 4.43
C ILE A 22 -2.65 -1.49 4.46
N VAL A 23 -2.69 -0.50 3.56
CA VAL A 23 -1.74 0.62 3.56
C VAL A 23 -1.79 1.38 4.88
N ASP A 24 -2.99 1.76 5.34
CA ASP A 24 -3.15 2.54 6.57
C ASP A 24 -2.67 1.77 7.81
N LEU A 25 -2.93 0.46 7.85
CA LEU A 25 -2.45 -0.43 8.91
C LEU A 25 -0.92 -0.53 8.92
N LEU A 26 -0.29 -0.70 7.75
CA LEU A 26 1.16 -0.82 7.62
C LEU A 26 1.88 0.52 7.87
N ALA A 27 1.25 1.64 7.51
CA ALA A 27 1.71 2.98 7.86
C ALA A 27 1.73 3.17 9.38
N GLN A 28 0.66 2.80 10.08
CA GLN A 28 0.57 2.93 11.54
C GLN A 28 1.50 1.96 12.29
N SER A 29 1.58 0.71 11.86
CA SER A 29 2.31 -0.33 12.60
C SER A 29 3.81 -0.37 12.30
N HIS A 30 4.20 -0.09 11.05
CA HIS A 30 5.58 -0.27 10.57
C HIS A 30 6.17 1.03 9.99
N GLY A 31 5.42 2.14 10.02
CA GLY A 31 5.87 3.41 9.44
C GLY A 31 6.08 3.32 7.93
N MET A 32 5.34 2.47 7.23
CA MET A 32 5.50 2.29 5.79
C MET A 32 4.85 3.42 4.99
N GLU A 33 5.43 3.76 3.84
CA GLU A 33 4.90 4.78 2.95
C GLU A 33 4.42 4.15 1.64
N LYS A 34 3.20 4.48 1.21
CA LYS A 34 2.68 4.01 -0.08
C LYS A 34 3.44 4.68 -1.22
N THR A 35 3.86 3.89 -2.20
CA THR A 35 4.38 4.37 -3.49
C THR A 35 3.50 3.87 -4.63
N ASP A 36 3.42 4.65 -5.69
CA ASP A 36 2.74 4.28 -6.94
C ASP A 36 3.72 3.73 -7.99
N ASP A 37 5.00 3.66 -7.64
CA ASP A 37 6.04 3.04 -8.46
C ASP A 37 6.59 1.79 -7.78
N ALA A 38 6.47 0.66 -8.48
CA ALA A 38 6.94 -0.64 -8.00
C ALA A 38 8.46 -0.72 -7.92
N GLN A 39 9.19 0.05 -8.74
CA GLN A 39 10.66 0.07 -8.72
C GLN A 39 11.20 0.87 -7.52
N SER A 40 10.40 1.80 -7.00
CA SER A 40 10.74 2.67 -5.89
C SER A 40 10.18 2.18 -4.54
N ALA A 41 9.63 0.96 -4.47
CA ALA A 41 9.06 0.36 -3.26
C ALA A 41 10.10 -0.37 -2.39
#